data_AF-A0A953BV01-F1
#
_entry.id   AF-A0A953BV01-F1
#
_cell.length_a   1.000
_cell.length_b   1.000
_cell.length_c   1.000
_cell.angle_alpha   90.00
_cell.angle_beta   90.00
_cell.angle_gamma   90.00
#
_symmetry.space_group_name_H-M   'P 1'
#
loop_
_entity.id
_entity.type
_entity.pdbx_description
1 polymer ?
#
loop_
_entity_poly.entity_id
_entity_poly.type
_entity_poly.pdbx_seq_one_letter_code
_entity_poly.pdbx_strand_id
1 'polypeptide(L)'
;MIQESAASASRSFHTTSHSGPAPRLERRTPVCPLSRAVRQQLESAPYRALKSLAFDVQGRTVTLRGQVRSFFMKQMAQHIIGQLDGIEGVRNELQVA
;
A
#
# COMPACT_ATOMS: atom_id res chain seq x y z
N MET A 1 -26.59 67.20 -12.54
CA MET A 1 -26.20 67.76 -11.23
C MET A 1 -26.10 66.57 -10.28
N ILE A 2 -24.90 66.36 -9.71
CA ILE A 2 -24.55 65.62 -8.48
C ILE A 2 -25.10 64.17 -8.30
N GLN A 3 -24.26 63.12 -8.42
CA GLN A 3 -23.31 62.55 -7.41
C GLN A 3 -24.05 62.00 -6.17
N GLU A 4 -23.72 60.88 -5.53
CA GLU A 4 -22.74 59.78 -5.65
C GLU A 4 -23.04 58.84 -4.44
N SER A 5 -22.57 57.59 -4.47
CA SER A 5 -22.24 56.77 -3.27
C SER A 5 -23.40 56.28 -2.37
N ALA A 6 -23.36 55.11 -1.73
CA ALA A 6 -22.48 53.95 -1.72
C ALA A 6 -23.20 52.83 -0.92
N ALA A 7 -22.69 51.60 -1.02
CA ALA A 7 -22.94 50.45 -0.13
C ALA A 7 -24.34 49.83 -0.20
N SER A 8 -24.52 48.55 -0.50
CA SER A 8 -23.86 47.44 0.18
C SER A 8 -23.79 46.23 -0.73
N ALA A 9 -22.58 45.95 -1.23
CA ALA A 9 -22.20 44.61 -1.61
C ALA A 9 -21.74 43.90 -0.33
N SER A 10 -22.64 43.14 0.30
CA SER A 10 -22.27 42.23 1.37
C SER A 10 -22.43 40.79 0.90
N ARG A 11 -21.28 40.27 0.46
CA ARG A 11 -20.94 38.86 0.31
C ARG A 11 -21.46 38.04 1.49
N SER A 12 -22.07 36.91 1.18
CA SER A 12 -21.90 35.69 1.98
C SER A 12 -21.92 34.51 1.03
N PHE A 13 -20.82 34.38 0.28
CA PHE A 13 -20.38 33.10 -0.25
C PHE A 13 -20.07 32.25 0.97
N HIS A 14 -21.03 31.42 1.37
CA HIS A 14 -20.76 30.34 2.28
C HIS A 14 -19.90 29.32 1.52
N THR A 15 -18.60 29.46 1.69
CA THR A 15 -17.64 28.42 1.39
C THR A 15 -17.80 27.38 2.50
N THR A 16 -18.73 26.44 2.36
CA THR A 16 -18.47 25.14 3.01
C THR A 16 -17.41 24.45 2.19
N SER A 17 -16.19 24.76 2.57
CA SER A 17 -15.08 23.84 2.55
C SER A 17 -15.53 22.57 3.27
N HIS A 18 -16.28 21.69 2.58
CA HIS A 18 -16.33 20.30 2.99
C HIS A 18 -15.07 19.65 2.42
N SER A 19 -13.97 19.97 3.09
CA SER A 19 -12.75 19.19 3.11
C SER A 19 -13.09 17.84 3.73
N GLY A 20 -13.76 16.99 2.96
CA GLY A 20 -13.81 15.56 3.22
C GLY A 20 -12.52 14.98 2.66
N PRO A 21 -11.68 14.30 3.46
CA PRO A 21 -10.46 13.71 2.95
C PRO A 21 -10.81 12.82 1.76
N ALA A 22 -9.97 12.88 0.72
CA ALA A 22 -9.99 12.03 -0.47
C ALA A 22 -10.57 10.64 -0.15
N PRO A 23 -11.40 10.04 -1.03
CA PRO A 23 -11.93 8.70 -0.80
C PRO A 23 -10.78 7.82 -0.36
N ARG A 24 -10.77 7.53 0.95
CA ARG A 24 -9.77 6.73 1.60
C ARG A 24 -9.98 5.41 0.92
N LEU A 25 -9.11 5.10 -0.03
CA LEU A 25 -9.14 3.88 -0.80
C LEU A 25 -9.16 2.76 0.24
N GLU A 26 -10.36 2.32 0.62
CA GLU A 26 -10.63 0.94 0.91
C GLU A 26 -10.27 0.27 -0.40
N ARG A 27 -8.97 0.00 -0.52
CA ARG A 27 -8.38 -0.88 -1.48
C ARG A 27 -9.10 -2.19 -1.19
N ARG A 28 -10.26 -2.37 -1.83
CA ARG A 28 -10.74 -3.66 -2.26
C ARG A 28 -9.50 -4.26 -2.89
N THR A 29 -8.74 -5.05 -2.12
CA THR A 29 -7.53 -5.66 -2.63
C THR A 29 -8.03 -6.44 -3.83
N PRO A 30 -7.75 -6.01 -5.08
CA PRO A 30 -8.10 -6.84 -6.20
C PRO A 30 -7.34 -8.13 -5.91
N VAL A 31 -8.07 -9.25 -5.85
CA VAL A 31 -7.49 -10.57 -5.65
C VAL A 31 -6.68 -10.87 -6.91
N CYS A 32 -5.49 -10.28 -6.98
CA CYS A 32 -4.54 -10.48 -8.04
C CYS A 32 -4.10 -11.94 -7.94
N PRO A 33 -4.08 -12.70 -9.05
CA PRO A 33 -3.69 -14.12 -9.01
C PRO A 33 -2.30 -14.33 -8.38
N LEU A 34 -1.38 -13.38 -8.60
CA LEU A 34 -0.06 -13.37 -7.98
C LEU A 34 -0.10 -13.24 -6.45
N SER A 35 -1.03 -12.43 -5.91
CA SER A 35 -1.17 -12.27 -4.45
C SER A 35 -1.59 -13.56 -3.76
N ARG A 36 -2.41 -14.38 -4.43
CA ARG A 36 -2.78 -15.72 -3.96
C ARG A 36 -1.60 -16.68 -3.98
N ALA A 37 -0.82 -16.69 -5.06
CA ALA A 37 0.38 -17.52 -5.17
C ALA A 37 1.41 -17.16 -4.07
N VAL A 38 1.66 -15.86 -3.86
CA VAL A 38 2.54 -15.36 -2.79
C VAL A 38 2.04 -15.80 -1.42
N ARG A 39 0.74 -15.59 -1.12
CA ARG A 39 0.16 -16.03 0.16
C ARG A 39 0.33 -17.53 0.37
N GLN A 40 -0.02 -18.33 -0.63
CA GLN A 40 0.04 -19.79 -0.56
C GLN A 40 1.48 -20.28 -0.34
N GLN A 41 2.46 -19.62 -0.97
CA GLN A 41 3.87 -19.94 -0.80
C GLN A 41 4.42 -19.54 0.58
N LEU A 42 3.97 -18.41 1.14
CA LEU A 42 4.31 -18.03 2.50
C LEU A 42 3.67 -18.98 3.53
N GLU A 43 2.44 -19.41 3.30
CA GLU A 43 1.70 -20.36 4.15
C GLU A 43 2.31 -21.77 4.15
N SER A 44 2.81 -22.23 2.99
CA SER A 44 3.49 -23.52 2.85
C SER A 44 4.88 -23.54 3.48
N ALA A 45 5.52 -22.39 3.64
CA ALA A 45 6.88 -22.31 4.15
C ALA A 45 7.00 -22.85 5.60
N PRO A 46 8.11 -23.54 5.95
CA PRO A 46 8.34 -24.06 7.30
C PRO A 46 8.62 -22.94 8.33
N TYR A 47 8.91 -21.73 7.87
CA TYR A 47 9.27 -20.60 8.72
C TYR A 47 8.03 -19.81 9.16
N ARG A 48 7.73 -19.86 10.47
CA ARG A 48 6.61 -19.08 11.05
C ARG A 48 6.74 -17.58 10.79
N ALA A 49 7.97 -17.06 10.78
CA ALA A 49 8.24 -15.65 10.51
C ALA A 49 7.67 -15.21 9.16
N LEU A 50 7.78 -16.05 8.12
CA LEU A 50 7.30 -15.77 6.77
C LEU A 50 5.77 -15.69 6.70
N LYS A 51 5.07 -16.54 7.47
CA LYS A 51 3.60 -16.59 7.51
C LYS A 51 2.96 -15.31 8.05
N SER A 52 3.65 -14.61 8.95
CA SER A 52 3.19 -13.36 9.55
C SER A 52 3.70 -12.10 8.84
N LEU A 53 4.45 -12.24 7.74
CA LEU A 53 4.93 -11.06 7.01
C LEU A 53 3.79 -10.39 6.27
N ALA A 54 3.85 -9.06 6.25
CA ALA A 54 3.03 -8.28 5.35
C ALA A 54 3.66 -8.31 3.96
N PHE A 55 2.83 -8.43 2.92
CA PHE A 55 3.29 -8.34 1.55
C PHE A 55 2.34 -7.47 0.72
N ASP A 56 2.88 -6.82 -0.29
CA ASP A 56 2.14 -6.00 -1.25
C ASP A 56 2.56 -6.41 -2.66
N VAL A 57 1.58 -6.57 -3.55
CA VAL A 57 1.83 -6.95 -4.94
C VAL A 57 1.43 -5.81 -5.84
N GLN A 58 2.40 -5.25 -6.57
CA GLN A 58 2.18 -4.19 -7.54
C GLN A 58 2.60 -4.66 -8.93
N GLY A 59 1.61 -4.99 -9.76
CA GLY A 59 1.85 -5.58 -11.08
C GLY A 59 2.58 -6.91 -10.97
N ARG A 60 3.87 -6.91 -11.29
CA ARG A 60 4.79 -8.06 -11.24
C ARG A 60 5.90 -7.93 -10.20
N THR A 61 5.84 -6.88 -9.37
CA THR A 61 6.78 -6.66 -8.27
C THR A 61 6.12 -6.97 -6.94
N VAL A 62 6.76 -7.79 -6.11
CA VAL A 62 6.27 -8.13 -4.76
C VAL A 62 7.14 -7.44 -3.73
N THR A 63 6.52 -6.72 -2.80
CA THR A 63 7.19 -6.05 -1.69
C THR A 63 6.90 -6.79 -0.39
N LEU A 64 7.94 -7.23 0.29
CA LEU A 64 7.87 -7.95 1.56
C LEU A 64 8.22 -7.00 2.72
N ARG A 65 7.36 -6.93 3.73
CA ARG A 65 7.45 -6.03 4.89
C ARG A 65 7.25 -6.78 6.20
N GLY A 66 7.98 -6.37 7.22
CA GLY A 66 7.87 -6.95 8.57
C GLY A 66 9.23 -7.22 9.20
N GLN A 67 9.22 -8.00 10.27
CA GLN A 67 10.42 -8.34 11.04
C GLN A 67 10.74 -9.83 10.89
N VAL A 68 12.02 -10.14 10.71
CA VAL A 68 12.54 -11.51 10.67
C VAL A 68 13.67 -11.66 11.67
N ARG A 69 13.92 -12.89 12.12
CA ARG A 69 14.90 -13.19 13.17
C ARG A 69 16.35 -13.24 12.68
N SER A 70 16.58 -13.18 11.37
CA SER A 70 17.91 -13.34 10.79
C SER A 70 17.96 -12.87 9.35
N PHE A 71 19.14 -12.42 8.92
CA PHE A 71 19.38 -12.01 7.52
C PHE A 71 19.13 -13.16 6.53
N PHE A 72 19.43 -14.40 6.93
CA PHE A 72 19.10 -15.59 6.15
C PHE A 72 17.62 -15.67 5.79
N MET A 73 16.72 -15.37 6.74
CA MET A 73 15.28 -15.35 6.46
C MET A 73 14.90 -14.26 5.46
N LYS A 74 15.59 -13.11 5.46
CA LYS A 74 15.38 -12.08 4.43
C LYS A 74 15.68 -12.62 3.04
N GLN A 75 16.85 -13.23 2.88
CA GLN A 75 17.29 -13.81 1.62
C GLN A 75 16.37 -14.94 1.18
N MET A 76 15.98 -15.79 2.12
CA MET A 76 15.05 -16.89 1.87
C MET A 76 13.67 -16.39 1.41
N ALA A 77 13.13 -15.36 2.06
CA ALA A 77 11.85 -14.77 1.66
C ALA A 77 11.92 -14.22 0.24
N GLN A 78 12.99 -13.50 -0.10
CA GLN A 78 13.20 -12.99 -1.45
C GLN A 78 13.35 -14.11 -2.47
N HIS A 79 14.10 -15.16 -2.15
CA HIS A 79 14.32 -16.30 -3.04
C HIS A 79 13.02 -17.06 -3.30
N ILE A 80 12.29 -17.46 -2.26
CA ILE A 80 11.02 -18.21 -2.35
C ILE A 80 10.01 -17.47 -3.24
N ILE A 81 9.89 -16.15 -3.05
CA ILE A 81 8.98 -15.33 -3.85
C ILE A 81 9.53 -15.13 -5.26
N GLY A 82 10.83 -14.91 -5.43
CA GLY A 82 11.44 -14.76 -6.75
C GLY A 82 11.34 -16.00 -7.63
N GLN A 83 11.05 -17.18 -7.07
CA GLN A 83 10.78 -18.41 -7.81
C GLN A 83 9.32 -18.51 -8.32
N LEU A 84 8.43 -17.58 -7.97
CA LEU A 84 7.04 -17.63 -8.43
C LEU A 84 6.91 -17.13 -9.87
N ASP A 85 6.17 -17.88 -10.68
CA ASP A 85 5.84 -17.50 -12.04
C ASP A 85 5.11 -16.15 -12.11
N GLY A 86 5.65 -15.25 -12.94
CA GLY A 86 5.09 -13.91 -13.16
C GLY A 86 5.65 -12.83 -12.23
N ILE A 87 6.60 -13.16 -11.35
CA ILE A 87 7.35 -12.17 -10.56
C ILE A 87 8.57 -11.70 -11.36
N GLU A 88 8.62 -10.40 -11.65
CA GLU A 88 9.78 -9.75 -12.27
C GLU A 88 10.72 -9.15 -11.23
N GLY A 89 10.21 -8.84 -10.04
CA GLY A 89 11.00 -8.19 -8.99
C GLY A 89 10.48 -8.49 -7.60
N VAL A 90 11.41 -8.62 -6.65
CA VAL A 90 11.08 -8.76 -5.24
C VAL A 90 11.80 -7.69 -4.44
N ARG A 91 11.02 -6.85 -3.76
CA ARG A 91 11.53 -5.80 -2.88
C ARG A 91 11.51 -6.30 -1.44
N ASN A 92 12.69 -6.36 -0.85
CA ASN A 92 12.88 -6.83 0.52
C ASN A 92 12.97 -5.65 1.50
N GLU A 93 11.83 -5.26 2.07
CA GLU A 93 11.74 -4.23 3.12
C GLU A 93 11.64 -4.88 4.52
N LEU A 94 12.10 -6.12 4.67
CA LEU A 94 12.14 -6.80 5.95
C LEU A 94 13.20 -6.14 6.84
N GLN A 95 13.00 -6.16 8.15
CA GLN A 95 13.97 -5.71 9.14
C GLN A 95 14.40 -6.91 9.99
N VAL A 96 15.68 -6.95 10.35
CA VAL A 96 16.18 -7.98 11.28
C VAL A 96 16.13 -7.37 12.68
N ALA A 97 15.48 -8.08 13.61
CA ALA A 97 15.40 -7.71 15.02
C ALA A 97 16.00 -8.80 15.90
#